data_AF-A0A1V5K6R0-F1
#
_entry.id   AF-A0A1V5K6R0-F1
#
_cell.length_a   1.000
_cell.length_b   1.000
_cell.length_c   1.000
_cell.angle_alpha   90.00
_cell.angle_beta   90.00
_cell.angle_gamma   90.00
#
_symmetry.space_group_name_H-M   'P 1'
#
loop_
_entity.id
_entity.type
_entity.pdbx_description
1 polymer ?
#
loop_
_entity_poly.entity_id
_entity_poly.type
_entity_poly.pdbx_seq_one_letter_code
_entity_poly.pdbx_strand_id
1 'polypeptide(L)'
;MSAYPALVHPYEITEEEIQAEFEKAAAINLSLTLESARQTLETALENRKNLEARNAVLEEAKASVTPQILDAGILAYRAYEAGDYAEAVKQYKRAVKDSPNDPYLQISLAKAHLANGDDKNAKSVWVKADKLAGDDVYYLIAKGDALGDAGKPADADEAYRRAETLAEKDKDIFALSLIAQGYNILENTDRVDEVKAKIEAIQEANRKAAEPTADTEATGAAEAGSGD
;
A
#
# COMPACT_ATOMS: atom_id res chain seq x y z
N MET A 1 -28.55 -2.21 19.86
CA MET A 1 -29.07 -3.59 20.01
C MET A 1 -28.38 -4.45 18.98
N SER A 2 -27.50 -5.36 19.40
CA SER A 2 -26.71 -6.20 18.50
C SER A 2 -27.64 -7.21 17.82
N ALA A 3 -27.75 -7.13 16.50
CA ALA A 3 -28.67 -7.93 15.68
C ALA A 3 -28.09 -9.32 15.37
N TYR A 4 -27.67 -10.06 16.39
CA TYR A 4 -27.48 -11.49 16.25
C TYR A 4 -28.80 -12.16 16.65
N PRO A 5 -29.40 -13.01 15.80
CA PRO A 5 -30.52 -13.82 16.23
C PRO A 5 -30.06 -14.61 17.45
N ALA A 6 -30.80 -14.48 18.55
CA ALA A 6 -30.56 -15.30 19.71
C ALA A 6 -30.84 -16.74 19.27
N LEU A 7 -29.79 -17.53 19.02
CA LEU A 7 -29.88 -18.98 18.78
C LEU A 7 -30.24 -19.67 20.09
N VAL A 8 -31.36 -19.26 20.70
CA VAL A 8 -31.91 -19.88 21.90
C VAL A 8 -32.85 -20.97 21.39
N HIS A 9 -32.27 -22.08 20.99
CA HIS A 9 -32.98 -23.35 21.06
C HIS A 9 -32.70 -23.91 22.45
N PRO A 10 -33.70 -24.18 23.30
CA PRO A 10 -33.47 -24.99 24.48
C PRO A 10 -33.07 -26.37 23.98
N TYR A 11 -31.76 -26.66 23.99
CA TYR A 11 -31.28 -28.00 23.71
C TYR A 11 -31.62 -28.86 24.91
N GLU A 12 -32.38 -29.93 24.70
CA GLU A 12 -32.56 -30.93 25.73
C GLU A 12 -31.20 -31.57 26.03
N ILE A 13 -30.77 -31.48 27.28
CA ILE A 13 -29.62 -32.23 27.79
C ILE A 13 -30.17 -33.56 28.28
N THR A 14 -29.68 -34.66 27.70
CA THR A 14 -30.16 -35.98 28.08
C THR A 14 -29.37 -36.55 29.25
N GLU A 15 -29.98 -37.47 30.01
CA GLU A 15 -29.27 -38.16 31.10
C GLU A 15 -28.04 -38.91 30.60
N GLU A 16 -28.08 -39.46 29.39
CA GLU A 16 -26.93 -40.13 28.78
C GLU A 16 -25.78 -39.16 28.53
N GLU A 17 -26.06 -37.92 28.10
CA GLU A 17 -25.03 -36.90 27.89
C GLU A 17 -24.42 -36.44 29.22
N ILE A 18 -25.25 -36.25 30.25
CA ILE A 18 -24.78 -35.89 31.61
C ILE A 18 -23.92 -37.01 32.16
N GLN A 19 -24.35 -38.27 32.04
CA GLN A 19 -23.62 -39.44 32.53
C GLN A 19 -22.29 -39.63 31.80
N ALA A 20 -22.28 -39.50 30.47
CA ALA A 20 -21.05 -39.61 29.68
C ALA A 20 -20.06 -38.49 30.02
N GLU A 21 -20.53 -37.27 30.27
CA GLU A 21 -19.67 -36.15 30.64
C GLU A 21 -19.18 -36.26 32.09
N PHE A 22 -20.02 -36.79 32.99
CA PHE A 22 -19.64 -37.13 34.35
C PHE A 22 -18.53 -38.18 34.38
N GLU A 23 -18.62 -39.25 33.59
CA GLU A 23 -17.60 -40.31 33.53
C GLU A 23 -16.23 -39.76 33.13
N LYS A 24 -16.19 -38.84 32.15
CA LYS A 24 -14.95 -38.14 31.76
C LYS A 24 -14.40 -37.28 32.90
N ALA A 25 -15.26 -36.55 33.62
CA ALA A 25 -14.85 -35.69 34.72
C ALA A 25 -14.37 -36.49 35.94
N ALA A 26 -15.08 -37.59 36.28
CA ALA A 26 -14.77 -38.48 37.39
C ALA A 26 -13.47 -39.28 37.17
N ALA A 27 -13.08 -39.53 35.92
CA ALA A 27 -11.78 -40.12 35.58
C ALA A 27 -10.58 -39.23 36.01
N ILE A 28 -10.81 -37.92 36.17
CA ILE A 28 -9.79 -36.95 36.60
C ILE A 28 -9.99 -36.60 38.08
N ASN A 29 -11.24 -36.47 38.54
CA ASN A 29 -11.59 -36.15 39.92
C ASN A 29 -12.33 -37.33 40.59
N LEU A 30 -11.57 -38.22 41.24
CA LEU A 30 -12.08 -39.46 41.84
C LEU A 30 -13.05 -39.27 43.01
N SER A 31 -13.14 -38.06 43.59
CA SER A 31 -14.11 -37.74 44.65
C SER A 31 -15.40 -37.09 44.13
N LEU A 32 -15.49 -36.84 42.82
CA LEU A 32 -16.66 -36.21 42.20
C LEU A 32 -17.85 -37.17 42.22
N THR A 33 -19.01 -36.66 42.63
CA THR A 33 -20.29 -37.40 42.54
C THR A 33 -21.17 -36.79 41.47
N LEU A 34 -22.02 -37.60 40.83
CA LEU A 34 -22.95 -37.13 39.82
C LEU A 34 -23.87 -36.04 40.38
N GLU A 35 -24.39 -36.25 41.60
CA GLU A 35 -25.27 -35.31 42.29
C GLU A 35 -24.62 -33.92 42.47
N SER A 36 -23.34 -33.86 42.88
CA SER A 36 -22.64 -32.59 43.09
C SER A 36 -22.20 -31.91 41.78
N ALA A 37 -22.00 -32.67 40.71
CA ALA A 37 -21.53 -32.17 39.42
C ALA A 37 -22.66 -31.80 38.45
N ARG A 38 -23.87 -32.35 38.64
CA ARG A 38 -24.97 -32.33 37.67
C ARG A 38 -25.24 -30.96 37.06
N GLN A 39 -25.51 -29.94 37.88
CA GLN A 39 -25.83 -28.60 37.40
C GLN A 39 -24.69 -27.98 36.56
N THR A 40 -23.44 -28.22 36.96
CA THR A 40 -22.26 -27.73 36.24
C THR A 40 -22.11 -28.46 34.90
N LEU A 41 -22.35 -29.77 34.86
CA LEU A 41 -22.32 -30.57 33.65
C LEU A 41 -23.43 -30.17 32.68
N GLU A 42 -24.66 -30.00 33.17
CA GLU A 42 -25.79 -29.48 32.39
C GLU A 42 -25.46 -28.12 31.76
N THR A 43 -25.01 -27.17 32.57
CA THR A 43 -24.61 -25.84 32.09
C THR A 43 -23.48 -25.92 31.05
N ALA A 44 -22.50 -26.80 31.25
CA ALA A 44 -21.39 -26.98 30.31
C ALA A 44 -21.85 -27.60 28.99
N LEU A 45 -22.74 -28.59 29.04
CA LEU A 45 -23.34 -29.23 27.87
C LEU A 45 -24.24 -28.25 27.10
N GLU A 46 -25.07 -27.48 27.80
CA GLU A 46 -25.89 -26.41 27.19
C GLU A 46 -25.00 -25.38 26.48
N ASN A 47 -23.96 -24.88 27.14
CA ASN A 47 -23.03 -23.92 26.55
C ASN A 47 -22.32 -24.49 25.32
N ARG A 48 -21.94 -25.77 25.35
CA ARG A 48 -21.29 -26.46 24.22
C ARG A 48 -22.24 -26.59 23.04
N LYS A 49 -23.47 -27.06 23.25
CA LYS A 49 -24.48 -27.17 22.19
C LYS A 49 -24.82 -25.80 21.59
N ASN A 50 -24.96 -24.78 22.43
CA ASN A 50 -25.17 -23.40 21.97
C ASN A 50 -23.99 -22.89 21.12
N LEU A 51 -22.75 -23.19 21.54
CA LEU A 51 -21.54 -22.84 20.81
C LEU A 51 -21.47 -23.56 19.45
N GLU A 52 -21.75 -24.86 19.42
CA GLU A 52 -21.76 -25.68 18.21
C GLU A 52 -22.80 -25.16 17.20
N ALA A 53 -24.02 -24.90 17.66
CA ALA A 53 -25.08 -24.36 16.82
C ALA A 53 -24.75 -22.97 16.28
N ARG A 54 -24.21 -22.08 17.12
CA ARG A 54 -23.72 -20.76 16.67
C ARG A 54 -22.65 -20.90 15.61
N ASN A 55 -21.68 -21.79 15.82
CA ASN A 55 -20.60 -21.99 14.87
C ASN A 55 -21.13 -22.59 13.56
N ALA A 56 -22.09 -23.53 13.61
CA ALA A 56 -22.72 -24.09 12.41
C ALA A 56 -23.40 -23.00 11.56
N VAL A 57 -24.18 -22.11 12.19
CA VAL A 57 -24.81 -20.97 11.50
C VAL A 57 -23.76 -20.01 10.93
N LEU A 58 -22.69 -19.73 11.68
CA LEU A 58 -21.60 -18.88 11.19
C LEU A 58 -20.85 -19.50 10.01
N GLU A 59 -20.62 -20.81 10.01
CA GLU A 59 -19.97 -21.50 8.90
C GLU A 59 -20.87 -21.52 7.66
N GLU A 60 -22.18 -21.74 7.81
CA GLU A 60 -23.14 -21.59 6.70
C GLU A 60 -23.18 -20.15 6.15
N ALA A 61 -23.20 -19.17 7.04
CA ALA A 61 -23.16 -17.75 6.66
C ALA A 61 -21.85 -17.41 5.93
N LYS A 62 -20.70 -17.88 6.40
CA LYS A 62 -19.41 -17.67 5.72
C LYS A 62 -19.36 -18.36 4.36
N ALA A 63 -19.86 -19.59 4.26
CA ALA A 63 -19.88 -20.35 3.02
C ALA A 63 -20.79 -19.72 1.95
N SER A 64 -21.85 -19.01 2.38
CA SER A 64 -22.80 -18.34 1.49
C SER A 64 -22.41 -16.91 1.10
N VAL A 65 -21.40 -16.32 1.75
CA VAL A 65 -20.94 -14.96 1.44
C VAL A 65 -19.75 -15.03 0.48
N THR A 66 -19.88 -14.34 -0.67
CA THR A 66 -18.71 -14.02 -1.51
C THR A 66 -17.99 -12.80 -0.94
N PRO A 67 -16.71 -12.88 -0.56
CA PRO A 67 -15.95 -11.73 -0.10
C PRO A 67 -15.94 -10.62 -1.17
N GLN A 68 -16.32 -9.41 -0.79
CA GLN A 68 -16.32 -8.25 -1.67
C GLN A 68 -15.23 -7.27 -1.25
N ILE A 69 -14.50 -6.74 -2.23
CA ILE A 69 -13.58 -5.64 -2.00
C ILE A 69 -14.41 -4.36 -1.95
N LEU A 70 -14.33 -3.64 -0.84
CA LEU A 70 -15.03 -2.39 -0.64
C LEU A 70 -14.12 -1.17 -0.76
N ASP A 71 -12.80 -1.38 -0.71
CA ASP A 71 -11.80 -0.32 -0.84
C ASP A 71 -11.90 0.34 -2.22
N ALA A 72 -12.16 1.65 -2.22
CA ALA A 72 -12.39 2.39 -3.44
C ALA A 72 -11.13 2.48 -4.31
N GLY A 73 -9.93 2.51 -3.73
CA GLY A 73 -8.67 2.55 -4.47
C GLY A 73 -8.41 1.24 -5.22
N ILE A 74 -8.60 0.10 -4.55
CA ILE A 74 -8.45 -1.23 -5.17
C ILE A 74 -9.50 -1.44 -6.27
N LEU A 75 -10.76 -1.08 -6.00
CA LEU A 75 -11.82 -1.16 -7.01
C LEU A 75 -11.51 -0.29 -8.22
N ALA A 76 -11.01 0.93 -8.00
CA ALA A 76 -10.63 1.84 -9.07
C ALA A 76 -9.48 1.30 -9.93
N TYR A 77 -8.43 0.79 -9.28
CA TYR A 77 -7.30 0.19 -9.96
C TYR A 77 -7.73 -1.01 -10.80
N ARG A 78 -8.55 -1.91 -10.26
CA ARG A 78 -9.08 -3.06 -11.02
C ARG A 78 -9.91 -2.64 -12.23
N ALA A 79 -10.76 -1.63 -12.07
CA ALA A 79 -11.54 -1.10 -13.19
C ALA A 79 -10.63 -0.48 -14.26
N TYR A 80 -9.58 0.24 -13.84
CA TYR A 80 -8.59 0.83 -14.74
C TYR A 80 -7.85 -0.23 -15.57
N GLU A 81 -7.34 -1.28 -14.91
CA GLU A 81 -6.67 -2.41 -15.57
C GLU A 81 -7.61 -3.19 -16.50
N ALA A 82 -8.90 -3.25 -16.17
CA ALA A 82 -9.93 -3.85 -17.02
C ALA A 82 -10.34 -2.96 -18.22
N GLY A 83 -9.81 -1.74 -18.32
CA GLY A 83 -10.18 -0.77 -19.35
C GLY A 83 -11.53 -0.07 -19.11
N ASP A 84 -12.19 -0.33 -17.98
CA ASP A 84 -13.40 0.39 -17.57
C ASP A 84 -13.02 1.71 -16.88
N TYR A 85 -12.53 2.65 -17.69
CA TYR A 85 -12.03 3.92 -17.20
C TYR A 85 -13.12 4.79 -16.57
N ALA A 86 -14.38 4.63 -16.98
CA ALA A 86 -15.50 5.35 -16.39
C ALA A 86 -15.75 4.92 -14.94
N GLU A 87 -15.77 3.60 -14.68
CA GLU A 87 -15.88 3.09 -13.30
C GLU A 87 -14.60 3.39 -12.50
N ALA A 88 -13.42 3.31 -13.12
CA ALA A 88 -12.16 3.69 -12.48
C ALA A 88 -12.20 5.14 -11.97
N VAL A 89 -12.62 6.09 -12.81
CA VAL A 89 -12.80 7.50 -12.42
C VAL A 89 -13.77 7.63 -11.24
N LYS A 90 -14.91 6.94 -11.29
CA LYS A 90 -15.92 6.99 -10.21
C LYS A 90 -15.35 6.48 -8.88
N GLN A 91 -14.60 5.37 -8.90
CA GLN A 91 -14.02 4.78 -7.70
C GLN A 91 -12.82 5.60 -7.20
N TYR A 92 -11.94 6.11 -8.08
CA TYR A 92 -10.86 7.01 -7.67
C TYR A 92 -11.39 8.32 -7.08
N LYS A 93 -12.51 8.86 -7.57
CA LYS A 93 -13.18 10.01 -6.92
C LYS A 93 -13.63 9.71 -5.49
N ARG A 94 -14.05 8.47 -5.21
CA ARG A 94 -14.36 8.03 -3.84
C ARG A 94 -13.09 7.93 -3.01
N ALA A 95 -12.05 7.27 -3.52
CA ALA A 95 -10.77 7.15 -2.83
C ALA A 95 -10.15 8.51 -2.47
N VAL A 96 -10.18 9.46 -3.41
CA VAL A 96 -9.72 10.85 -3.19
C VAL A 96 -10.58 11.59 -2.16
N LYS A 97 -11.87 11.27 -2.03
CA LYS A 97 -12.72 11.88 -1.00
C LYS A 97 -12.30 11.41 0.41
N ASP A 98 -11.90 10.15 0.53
CA ASP A 98 -11.48 9.55 1.80
C ASP A 98 -10.05 10.03 2.18
N SER A 99 -9.18 10.22 1.19
CA SER A 99 -7.79 10.69 1.36
C SER A 99 -7.48 11.88 0.44
N PRO A 100 -8.01 13.09 0.73
CA PRO A 100 -7.92 14.24 -0.18
C PRO A 100 -6.52 14.81 -0.37
N ASN A 101 -5.63 14.58 0.59
CA ASN A 101 -4.26 15.10 0.62
C ASN A 101 -3.24 14.09 0.10
N ASP A 102 -3.67 12.94 -0.44
CA ASP A 102 -2.76 11.97 -1.05
C ASP A 102 -2.54 12.34 -2.53
N PRO A 103 -1.34 12.84 -2.91
CA PRO A 103 -1.05 13.21 -4.29
C PRO A 103 -1.08 12.01 -5.24
N TYR A 104 -0.77 10.79 -4.79
CA TYR A 104 -0.75 9.60 -5.65
C TYR A 104 -2.14 9.11 -6.03
N LEU A 105 -3.13 9.32 -5.14
CA LEU A 105 -4.54 9.11 -5.50
C LEU A 105 -5.03 10.16 -6.51
N GLN A 106 -4.54 11.40 -6.41
CA GLN A 106 -4.83 12.42 -7.43
C GLN A 106 -4.19 12.06 -8.78
N ILE A 107 -2.93 11.58 -8.79
CA ILE A 107 -2.28 11.05 -10.02
C ILE A 107 -3.14 9.95 -10.63
N SER A 108 -3.56 8.97 -9.83
CA SER A 108 -4.34 7.83 -10.31
C SER A 108 -5.69 8.27 -10.88
N LEU A 109 -6.36 9.23 -10.24
CA LEU A 109 -7.58 9.83 -10.76
C LEU A 109 -7.34 10.60 -12.07
N ALA A 110 -6.22 11.34 -12.19
CA ALA A 110 -5.88 12.05 -13.41
C ALA A 110 -5.59 11.07 -14.56
N LYS A 111 -4.82 10.00 -14.31
CA LYS A 111 -4.60 8.90 -15.27
C LYS A 111 -5.92 8.30 -15.76
N ALA A 112 -6.83 7.99 -14.83
CA ALA A 112 -8.14 7.46 -15.18
C ALA A 112 -8.95 8.44 -16.04
N HIS A 113 -8.90 9.75 -15.74
CA HIS A 113 -9.54 10.76 -16.59
C HIS A 113 -8.94 10.84 -17.99
N LEU A 114 -7.60 10.78 -18.11
CA LEU A 114 -6.91 10.77 -19.40
C LEU A 114 -7.28 9.54 -20.24
N ALA A 115 -7.23 8.35 -19.64
CA ALA A 115 -7.62 7.11 -20.30
C ALA A 115 -9.11 7.11 -20.71
N ASN A 116 -9.96 7.78 -19.93
CA ASN A 116 -11.37 7.99 -20.26
C ASN A 116 -11.61 9.12 -21.30
N GLY A 117 -10.55 9.74 -21.85
CA GLY A 117 -10.64 10.85 -22.82
C GLY A 117 -11.10 12.19 -22.25
N ASP A 118 -11.12 12.33 -20.93
CA ASP A 118 -11.59 13.53 -20.21
C ASP A 118 -10.41 14.41 -19.78
N ASP A 119 -9.70 14.93 -20.78
CA ASP A 119 -8.54 15.81 -20.61
C ASP A 119 -8.83 17.04 -19.74
N LYS A 120 -10.06 17.55 -19.80
CA LYS A 120 -10.46 18.74 -19.05
C LYS A 120 -10.44 18.47 -17.54
N ASN A 121 -11.06 17.37 -17.10
CA ASN A 121 -11.04 17.04 -15.68
C ASN A 121 -9.66 16.54 -15.24
N ALA A 122 -8.92 15.81 -16.09
CA ALA A 122 -7.53 15.43 -15.80
C ALA A 122 -6.68 16.67 -15.45
N LYS A 123 -6.75 17.74 -16.26
CA LYS A 123 -6.06 19.01 -15.97
C LYS A 123 -6.44 19.60 -14.62
N SER A 124 -7.72 19.59 -14.26
CA SER A 124 -8.15 20.09 -12.94
C SER A 124 -7.61 19.24 -11.78
N VAL A 125 -7.46 17.93 -11.96
CA VAL A 125 -6.91 17.02 -10.95
C VAL A 125 -5.40 17.24 -10.83
N TRP A 126 -4.69 17.39 -11.94
CA TRP A 126 -3.26 17.73 -11.94
C TRP A 126 -2.94 19.02 -11.20
N VAL A 127 -3.77 20.07 -11.35
CA VAL A 127 -3.61 21.31 -10.59
C VAL A 127 -3.70 21.10 -9.08
N LYS A 128 -4.52 20.15 -8.61
CA LYS A 128 -4.61 19.82 -7.19
C LYS A 128 -3.39 19.01 -6.74
N ALA A 129 -3.00 18.02 -7.52
CA ALA A 129 -1.83 17.19 -7.23
C ALA A 129 -0.54 18.04 -7.18
N ASP A 130 -0.38 18.98 -8.11
CA ASP A 130 0.76 19.92 -8.15
C ASP A 130 0.80 20.85 -6.93
N LYS A 131 -0.35 21.17 -6.33
CA LYS A 131 -0.39 21.96 -5.08
C LYS A 131 0.03 21.14 -3.86
N LEU A 132 -0.15 19.83 -3.90
CA LEU A 132 0.19 18.93 -2.80
C LEU A 132 1.66 18.52 -2.83
N ALA A 133 2.22 18.32 -4.03
CA ALA A 133 3.54 17.70 -4.20
C ALA A 133 4.36 18.28 -5.37
N GLY A 134 4.05 19.48 -5.87
CA GLY A 134 4.71 20.04 -7.06
C GLY A 134 6.20 20.39 -6.89
N ASP A 135 6.74 20.26 -5.69
CA ASP A 135 8.14 20.38 -5.29
C ASP A 135 8.77 19.02 -4.89
N ASP A 136 8.03 17.92 -5.01
CA ASP A 136 8.53 16.56 -4.84
C ASP A 136 9.00 16.00 -6.20
N VAL A 137 10.26 15.60 -6.25
CA VAL A 137 10.89 15.07 -7.48
C VAL A 137 10.22 13.79 -7.98
N TYR A 138 9.85 12.88 -7.08
CA TYR A 138 9.25 11.58 -7.44
C TYR A 138 7.79 11.75 -7.87
N TYR A 139 7.07 12.71 -7.29
CA TYR A 139 5.77 13.11 -7.80
C TYR A 139 5.86 13.62 -9.25
N LEU A 140 6.81 14.51 -9.54
CA LEU A 140 6.98 15.07 -10.88
C LEU A 140 7.39 14.01 -11.91
N ILE A 141 8.23 13.04 -11.53
CA ILE A 141 8.56 11.87 -12.35
C ILE A 141 7.29 11.06 -12.63
N ALA A 142 6.53 10.69 -11.60
CA ALA A 142 5.31 9.90 -11.75
C ALA A 142 4.24 10.62 -12.60
N LYS A 143 4.18 11.96 -12.53
CA LYS A 143 3.36 12.79 -13.42
C LYS A 143 3.85 12.72 -14.87
N GLY A 144 5.15 12.81 -15.09
CA GLY A 144 5.77 12.65 -16.41
C GLY A 144 5.45 11.30 -17.02
N ASP A 145 5.64 10.21 -16.27
CA ASP A 145 5.33 8.83 -16.70
C ASP A 145 3.84 8.72 -17.09
N ALA A 146 2.95 9.19 -16.21
CA ALA A 146 1.51 9.16 -16.43
C ALA A 146 1.05 9.93 -17.69
N LEU A 147 1.68 11.07 -17.98
CA LEU A 147 1.39 11.87 -19.17
C LEU A 147 1.98 11.22 -20.43
N GLY A 148 3.15 10.60 -20.31
CA GLY A 148 3.78 9.82 -21.37
C GLY A 148 2.92 8.64 -21.82
N ASP A 149 2.49 7.81 -20.86
CA ASP A 149 1.59 6.68 -21.07
C ASP A 149 0.27 7.11 -21.73
N ALA A 150 -0.20 8.32 -21.42
CA ALA A 150 -1.42 8.90 -21.99
C ALA A 150 -1.22 9.53 -23.38
N GLY A 151 -0.05 9.37 -24.01
CA GLY A 151 0.25 9.92 -25.33
C GLY A 151 0.39 11.45 -25.34
N LYS A 152 0.79 12.05 -24.21
CA LYS A 152 1.02 13.49 -24.06
C LYS A 152 2.52 13.79 -23.82
N PRO A 153 3.41 13.50 -24.80
CA PRO A 153 4.86 13.58 -24.60
C PRO A 153 5.35 15.01 -24.29
N ALA A 154 4.69 16.05 -24.79
CA ALA A 154 5.05 17.44 -24.48
C ALA A 154 4.78 17.80 -23.01
N ASP A 155 3.63 17.37 -22.47
CA ASP A 155 3.28 17.61 -21.06
C ASP A 155 4.19 16.76 -20.14
N ALA A 156 4.59 15.57 -20.61
CA ALA A 156 5.55 14.70 -19.90
C ALA A 156 6.95 15.32 -19.84
N ASP A 157 7.46 15.89 -20.94
CA ASP A 157 8.75 16.61 -20.98
C ASP A 157 8.77 17.78 -19.98
N GLU A 158 7.68 18.55 -19.89
CA GLU A 158 7.57 19.64 -18.91
C GLU A 158 7.72 19.13 -17.46
N ALA A 159 7.03 18.03 -17.13
CA ALA A 159 7.10 17.43 -15.80
C ALA A 159 8.51 16.90 -15.49
N TYR A 160 9.13 16.19 -16.43
CA TYR A 160 10.50 15.68 -16.27
C TYR A 160 11.54 16.79 -16.15
N ARG A 161 11.44 17.87 -16.92
CA ARG A 161 12.38 19.02 -16.79
C ARG A 161 12.29 19.69 -15.42
N ARG A 162 11.08 19.79 -14.87
CA ARG A 162 10.89 20.28 -13.49
C ARG A 162 11.52 19.32 -12.48
N ALA A 163 11.29 18.02 -12.61
CA ALA A 163 11.90 17.01 -11.75
C ALA A 163 13.44 17.06 -11.82
N GLU A 164 13.98 17.17 -13.04
CA GLU A 164 15.41 17.24 -13.33
C GLU A 164 16.07 18.45 -12.65
N THR A 165 15.40 19.60 -12.65
CA THR A 165 15.89 20.81 -11.96
C THR A 165 16.05 20.59 -10.45
N LEU A 166 15.09 19.89 -9.83
CA LEU A 166 15.15 19.56 -8.40
C LEU A 166 16.22 18.50 -8.11
N ALA A 167 16.24 17.43 -8.92
CA ALA A 167 17.20 16.34 -8.78
C ALA A 167 18.65 16.82 -8.95
N GLU A 168 18.92 17.71 -9.90
CA GLU A 168 20.26 18.27 -10.12
C GLU A 168 20.71 19.13 -8.92
N LYS A 169 19.81 19.98 -8.40
CA LYS A 169 20.07 20.80 -7.22
C LYS A 169 20.46 19.95 -6.01
N ASP A 170 19.75 18.85 -5.80
CA ASP A 170 19.96 17.95 -4.67
C ASP A 170 21.01 16.85 -4.96
N LYS A 171 21.59 16.86 -6.17
CA LYS A 171 22.53 15.86 -6.68
C LYS A 171 21.98 14.42 -6.60
N ASP A 172 20.67 14.27 -6.75
CA ASP A 172 19.97 12.97 -6.72
C ASP A 172 20.15 12.24 -8.05
N ILE A 173 21.23 11.46 -8.13
CA ILE A 173 21.53 10.60 -9.29
C ILE A 173 20.43 9.56 -9.52
N PHE A 174 19.76 9.08 -8.46
CA PHE A 174 18.73 8.06 -8.61
C PHE A 174 17.50 8.64 -9.31
N ALA A 175 17.03 9.81 -8.88
CA ALA A 175 15.95 10.53 -9.57
C ALA A 175 16.32 10.87 -11.03
N LEU A 176 17.53 11.34 -11.29
CA LEU A 176 18.00 11.58 -12.68
C LEU A 176 17.99 10.28 -13.52
N SER A 177 18.33 9.14 -12.92
CA SER A 177 18.29 7.84 -13.62
C SER A 177 16.87 7.40 -13.95
N LEU A 178 15.88 7.70 -13.10
CA LEU A 178 14.47 7.46 -13.39
C LEU A 178 13.97 8.38 -14.50
N ILE A 179 14.35 9.66 -14.49
CA ILE A 179 14.01 10.63 -15.55
C ILE A 179 14.56 10.17 -16.91
N ALA A 180 15.82 9.71 -16.96
CA ALA A 180 16.40 9.16 -18.18
C ALA A 180 15.64 7.92 -18.69
N GLN A 181 15.14 7.06 -17.80
CA GLN A 181 14.28 5.93 -18.18
C GLN A 181 12.95 6.41 -18.76
N GLY A 182 12.32 7.41 -18.14
CA GLY A 182 11.09 8.03 -18.64
C GLY A 182 11.27 8.60 -20.05
N TYR A 183 12.35 9.35 -20.30
CA TYR A 183 12.66 9.84 -21.65
C TYR A 183 12.97 8.72 -22.65
N ASN A 184 13.56 7.61 -22.21
CA ASN A 184 13.81 6.46 -23.06
C ASN A 184 12.49 5.78 -23.51
N ILE A 185 11.49 5.70 -22.61
CA ILE A 185 10.14 5.20 -22.95
C ILE A 185 9.45 6.13 -23.96
N LEU A 186 9.68 7.44 -23.84
CA LEU A 186 9.22 8.43 -24.82
C LEU A 186 10.03 8.46 -26.13
N GLU A 187 11.02 7.58 -26.28
CA GLU A 187 11.95 7.54 -27.42
C GLU A 187 12.70 8.87 -27.66
N ASN A 188 12.86 9.69 -26.62
CA ASN A 188 13.54 10.97 -26.70
C ASN A 188 15.03 10.82 -26.35
N THR A 189 15.80 10.28 -27.29
CA THR A 189 17.23 9.97 -27.11
C THR A 189 18.07 11.19 -26.75
N ASP A 190 17.75 12.35 -27.30
CA ASP A 190 18.47 13.60 -27.02
C ASP A 190 18.37 13.95 -25.53
N ARG A 191 17.16 13.86 -24.95
CA ARG A 191 16.97 14.10 -23.52
C ARG A 191 17.64 13.03 -22.65
N VAL A 192 17.66 11.78 -23.09
CA VAL A 192 18.37 10.69 -22.37
C VAL A 192 19.85 11.03 -22.24
N ASP A 193 20.49 11.45 -23.33
CA ASP A 193 21.92 11.77 -23.35
C ASP A 193 22.24 13.01 -22.51
N GLU A 194 21.38 14.04 -22.57
CA GLU A 194 21.50 15.22 -21.69
C GLU A 194 21.45 14.86 -20.20
N VAL A 195 20.49 14.02 -19.80
CA VAL A 195 20.34 13.61 -18.39
C VAL A 195 21.51 12.73 -17.94
N LYS A 196 22.01 11.84 -18.80
CA LYS A 196 23.22 11.04 -18.51
C LYS A 196 24.45 11.91 -18.31
N ALA A 197 24.66 12.93 -19.15
CA ALA A 197 25.78 13.85 -18.99
C ALA A 197 25.73 14.57 -17.62
N LYS A 198 24.53 14.90 -17.12
CA LYS A 198 24.36 15.46 -15.77
C LYS A 198 24.74 14.47 -14.68
N ILE A 199 24.33 13.21 -14.80
CA ILE A 199 24.71 12.14 -13.86
C ILE A 199 26.23 12.01 -13.80
N GLU A 200 26.89 11.94 -14.96
CA GLU A 200 28.35 11.86 -15.07
C GLU A 200 29.04 13.06 -14.44
N ALA A 201 28.53 14.28 -14.66
CA ALA A 201 29.06 15.49 -14.06
C ALA A 201 28.97 15.47 -12.52
N ILE A 202 27.86 14.99 -11.95
CA ILE A 202 27.69 14.84 -10.50
C ILE A 202 28.65 13.78 -9.96
N GLN A 203 28.78 12.63 -10.64
CA GLN A 203 29.70 11.55 -10.24
C GLN A 203 31.16 12.02 -10.25
N GLU A 204 31.57 12.75 -11.28
CA GLU A 204 32.92 13.29 -11.38
C GLU A 204 33.19 14.35 -10.30
N ALA A 205 32.21 15.22 -10.03
CA ALA A 205 32.31 16.19 -8.94
C ALA A 205 32.45 15.49 -7.57
N ASN A 206 31.69 14.42 -7.34
CA ASN A 206 31.77 13.62 -6.12
C ASN A 206 33.11 12.88 -6.00
N ARG A 207 33.64 12.36 -7.12
CA ARG A 207 34.96 11.70 -7.16
C ARG A 207 36.08 12.67 -6.77
N LYS A 208 36.12 13.85 -7.40
CA LYS A 208 37.11 14.90 -7.07
C LYS A 208 37.00 15.37 -5.62
N ALA A 209 35.79 15.45 -5.08
CA ALA A 209 35.57 15.80 -3.68
C ALA A 209 36.04 14.71 -2.70
N ALA A 210 36.15 13.46 -3.15
CA ALA A 210 36.60 12.32 -2.35
C ALA A 210 38.11 12.04 -2.45
N GLU A 211 38.82 12.69 -3.37
CA GLU A 211 40.28 12.61 -3.45
C GLU A 211 40.91 13.28 -2.22
N PRO A 212 41.84 12.62 -1.50
CA PRO A 212 42.54 13.26 -0.40
C PRO A 212 43.33 14.46 -0.94
N THR A 213 43.06 15.64 -0.39
CA THR A 213 43.84 16.84 -0.70
C THR A 213 45.29 16.61 -0.27
N ALA A 214 46.27 17.07 -1.05
CA ALA A 214 47.70 16.90 -0.78
C ALA A 214 48.14 17.34 0.65
N ASP A 215 47.35 18.20 1.32
CA ASP A 215 47.59 18.61 2.72
C ASP A 215 47.28 17.53 3.77
N THR A 216 46.43 16.54 3.48
CA THR A 216 46.12 15.44 4.43
C THR A 216 47.21 14.36 4.49
N GLU A 217 48.03 14.22 3.44
CA GLU A 217 49.18 13.31 3.46
C GLU A 217 50.41 13.91 4.16
N ALA A 218 50.54 15.25 4.17
CA ALA A 218 51.64 15.95 4.82
C ALA A 218 51.57 15.92 6.35
N THR A 219 50.36 15.90 6.94
CA THR A 219 50.18 15.88 8.40
C THR A 219 50.37 14.50 9.02
N GLY A 220 50.14 13.40 8.27
CA GLY A 220 50.35 12.04 8.76
C GLY A 220 51.81 11.57 8.77
N ALA A 221 52.66 12.16 7.92
CA ALA A 221 54.08 11.81 7.84
C ALA A 221 54.96 12.55 8.86
N ALA A 222 54.49 13.66 9.43
CA ALA A 222 55.26 14.45 10.39
C ALA A 222 55.22 13.92 11.84
N GLU A 223 54.21 13.13 12.22
CA GLU A 223 54.07 12.60 13.60
C GLU A 223 54.75 11.24 13.82
N ALA A 224 55.19 10.54 12.77
CA ALA A 224 55.84 9.22 12.89
C ALA A 224 57.38 9.28 13.04
N GLY A 225 57.99 10.47 13.10
CA GLY A 225 59.44 10.67 13.01
C GLY A 225 60.18 11.08 14.30
N SER A 226 59.51 11.21 15.45
CA SER A 226 60.16 11.63 16.70
C SER A 226 59.85 10.66 17.85
N GLY A 227 60.58 9.56 17.90
CA GLY A 227 60.54 8.59 19.00
C GLY A 227 61.85 7.81 19.04
N ASP A 228 62.93 8.50 19.47
CA ASP A 228 64.16 7.89 20.00
C ASP A 228 64.14 8.04 21.53
#